data_AF-X1MCG5-F1
#
_entry.id   AF-X1MCG5-F1
#
_cell.length_a   1.000
_cell.length_b   1.000
_cell.length_c   1.000
_cell.angle_alpha   90.00
_cell.angle_beta   90.00
_cell.angle_gamma   90.00
#
_symmetry.space_group_name_H-M   'P 1'
#
loop_
_entity.id
_entity.type
_entity.pdbx_description
1 polymer ?
#
loop_
_entity_poly.entity_id
_entity_poly.type
_entity_poly.pdbx_seq_one_letter_code
_entity_poly.pdbx_strand_id
1 'polypeptide(L)'
;MMQFEDVQIQLVEVPAVIEDSSLGRGLGAQPLSVARNADAIVLVVDASTEPIEQVRILINELEAAGIRLNQQIPKLSIQRKVTGGIEVRGAGAFDGSEVELKRILQEHRIHNALLTIDEPVTADDLEELLDESLVYRRAFILLTKCESSGAADKLKLLEREFRGRFRTIANQGAGERLKRAIFEKLDLIRVYTKRSDEEPAKRPLVLPKGSTIFDIARAVHKDFA
;
A
#
# COMPACT_ATOMS: atom_id res chain seq x y z
N MET A 1 1.00 -6.16 -20.92
CA MET A 1 1.27 -4.76 -20.54
C MET A 1 0.11 -3.90 -21.00
N MET A 2 -0.46 -3.09 -20.11
CA MET A 2 -1.50 -2.10 -20.43
C MET A 2 -0.83 -0.77 -20.73
N GLN A 3 -1.21 -0.12 -21.84
CA GLN A 3 -0.79 1.25 -22.12
C GLN A 3 -1.94 2.21 -21.77
N PHE A 4 -1.61 3.26 -21.02
CA PHE A 4 -2.54 4.33 -20.70
C PHE A 4 -1.76 5.64 -20.65
N GLU A 5 -2.25 6.66 -21.36
CA GLU A 5 -1.46 7.85 -21.71
C GLU A 5 -0.12 7.42 -22.37
N ASP A 6 1.00 7.88 -21.83
CA ASP A 6 2.37 7.59 -22.25
C ASP A 6 3.11 6.63 -21.29
N VAL A 7 2.36 5.93 -20.44
CA VAL A 7 2.90 5.00 -19.43
C VAL A 7 2.51 3.55 -19.74
N GLN A 8 3.44 2.63 -19.47
CA GLN A 8 3.19 1.18 -19.50
C GLN A 8 2.98 0.66 -18.08
N ILE A 9 1.83 0.02 -17.85
CA ILE A 9 1.44 -0.55 -16.57
C ILE A 9 1.38 -2.07 -16.71
N GLN A 10 2.02 -2.79 -15.80
CA GLN A 10 1.91 -4.24 -15.72
C GLN A 10 0.66 -4.61 -14.91
N LEU A 11 -0.23 -5.38 -15.52
CA LEU A 11 -1.35 -6.01 -14.82
C LEU A 11 -0.95 -7.46 -14.53
N VAL A 12 -1.00 -7.85 -13.27
CA VAL A 12 -0.73 -9.22 -12.82
C VAL A 12 -2.03 -9.76 -12.25
N GLU A 13 -2.56 -10.79 -12.88
CA GLU A 13 -3.68 -11.53 -12.33
C GLU A 13 -3.15 -12.48 -11.25
N VAL A 14 -3.80 -12.46 -10.10
CA VAL A 14 -3.45 -13.26 -8.94
C VAL A 14 -4.57 -14.29 -8.73
N PRO A 15 -4.26 -15.56 -8.45
CA PRO A 15 -5.27 -16.54 -8.08
C PRO A 15 -6.13 -16.03 -6.92
N ALA A 16 -7.38 -16.51 -6.84
CA ALA A 16 -8.30 -16.12 -5.79
C ALA A 16 -7.67 -16.34 -4.40
N VAL A 17 -7.68 -15.29 -3.59
CA VAL A 17 -7.29 -15.38 -2.18
C VAL A 17 -8.48 -15.94 -1.43
N ILE A 18 -8.34 -17.15 -0.90
CA ILE A 18 -9.33 -17.81 -0.05
C ILE A 18 -8.95 -17.62 1.42
N GLU A 19 -9.94 -17.69 2.31
CA GLU A 19 -9.70 -17.75 3.77
C GLU A 19 -8.64 -18.80 4.10
N ASP A 20 -7.74 -18.50 5.04
CA ASP A 20 -6.58 -19.30 5.47
C ASP A 20 -5.40 -19.36 4.47
N SER A 21 -5.37 -18.54 3.42
CA SER A 21 -4.21 -18.47 2.50
C SER A 21 -2.94 -18.00 3.23
N SER A 22 -3.08 -17.15 4.23
CA SER A 22 -2.01 -16.69 5.13
C SER A 22 -1.40 -17.80 6.00
N LEU A 23 -2.15 -18.89 6.28
CA LEU A 23 -1.71 -20.05 7.07
C LEU A 23 -1.10 -21.19 6.23
N GLY A 24 -0.88 -20.97 4.93
CA GLY A 24 -0.12 -21.89 4.08
C GLY A 24 -0.90 -23.11 3.55
N ARG A 25 -2.24 -23.09 3.53
CA ARG A 25 -3.04 -24.09 2.80
C ARG A 25 -3.47 -23.56 1.42
N GLY A 26 -3.38 -24.40 0.38
CA GLY A 26 -3.73 -24.05 -1.02
C GLY A 26 -2.50 -23.75 -1.90
N LEU A 27 -2.57 -22.72 -2.75
CA LEU A 27 -1.49 -22.30 -3.68
C LEU A 27 -0.24 -21.70 -2.97
N GLY A 28 -0.21 -21.75 -1.64
CA GLY A 28 0.86 -21.18 -0.81
C GLY A 28 0.86 -19.65 -0.81
N ALA A 29 1.98 -19.06 -0.37
CA ALA A 29 2.15 -17.60 -0.23
C ALA A 29 2.33 -16.84 -1.56
N GLN A 30 2.15 -17.49 -2.72
CA GLN A 30 2.38 -16.86 -4.03
C GLN A 30 1.50 -15.61 -4.27
N PRO A 31 0.18 -15.63 -4.03
CA PRO A 31 -0.64 -14.43 -4.21
C PRO A 31 -0.23 -13.28 -3.32
N LEU A 32 0.17 -13.58 -2.09
CA LEU A 32 0.64 -12.61 -1.10
C LEU A 32 1.98 -12.00 -1.50
N SER A 33 2.89 -12.80 -2.07
CA SER A 33 4.17 -12.31 -2.59
C SER A 33 3.98 -11.35 -3.76
N VAL A 34 3.06 -11.65 -4.68
CA VAL A 34 2.71 -10.75 -5.79
C VAL A 34 2.10 -9.45 -5.25
N ALA A 35 1.13 -9.55 -4.32
CA ALA A 35 0.52 -8.38 -3.69
C ALA A 35 1.53 -7.53 -2.92
N ARG A 36 2.48 -8.16 -2.22
CA ARG A 36 3.55 -7.49 -1.49
C ARG A 36 4.45 -6.70 -2.42
N ASN A 37 4.71 -7.16 -3.64
CA ASN A 37 5.57 -6.48 -4.60
C ASN A 37 4.83 -5.52 -5.55
N ALA A 38 3.50 -5.48 -5.52
CA ALA A 38 2.71 -4.61 -6.38
C ALA A 38 2.80 -3.14 -5.94
N ASP A 39 2.73 -2.20 -6.89
CA ASP A 39 2.62 -0.76 -6.57
C ASP A 39 1.20 -0.36 -6.14
N ALA A 40 0.20 -1.05 -6.69
CA ALA A 40 -1.20 -0.91 -6.31
C ALA A 40 -1.95 -2.24 -6.44
N ILE A 41 -2.97 -2.42 -5.60
CA ILE A 41 -3.80 -3.62 -5.53
C ILE A 41 -5.25 -3.26 -5.90
N VAL A 42 -5.88 -4.07 -6.74
CA VAL A 42 -7.30 -3.94 -7.06
C VAL A 42 -8.06 -5.05 -6.34
N LEU A 43 -8.92 -4.69 -5.39
CA LEU A 43 -9.79 -5.64 -4.71
C LEU A 43 -11.00 -5.90 -5.60
N VAL A 44 -10.97 -7.00 -6.35
CA VAL A 44 -12.02 -7.37 -7.29
C VAL A 44 -13.10 -8.16 -6.57
N VAL A 45 -14.33 -7.65 -6.58
CA VAL A 45 -15.49 -8.29 -5.94
C VAL A 45 -16.67 -8.40 -6.88
N ASP A 46 -17.53 -9.37 -6.62
CA ASP A 46 -18.67 -9.73 -7.48
C ASP A 46 -19.99 -9.17 -6.93
N ALA A 47 -20.75 -8.43 -7.75
CA ALA A 47 -22.05 -7.88 -7.38
C ALA A 47 -23.17 -8.94 -7.28
N SER A 48 -23.00 -10.12 -7.87
CA SER A 48 -24.01 -11.20 -7.85
C SER A 48 -24.09 -11.94 -6.51
N THR A 49 -23.11 -11.78 -5.63
CA THR A 49 -23.02 -12.39 -4.29
C THR A 49 -22.99 -11.30 -3.20
N GLU A 50 -22.31 -11.51 -2.07
CA GLU A 50 -22.17 -10.52 -0.99
C GLU A 50 -20.83 -9.78 -1.11
N PRO A 51 -20.76 -8.58 -1.72
CA PRO A 51 -19.49 -7.93 -2.00
C PRO A 51 -18.84 -7.28 -0.76
N ILE A 52 -19.62 -6.90 0.26
CA ILE A 52 -19.06 -6.35 1.50
C ILE A 52 -18.20 -7.40 2.22
N GLU A 53 -18.75 -8.61 2.37
CA GLU A 53 -18.03 -9.72 2.99
C GLU A 53 -16.79 -10.12 2.19
N GLN A 54 -16.89 -10.16 0.85
CA GLN A 54 -15.72 -10.39 -0.01
C GLN A 54 -14.61 -9.36 0.24
N VAL A 55 -14.94 -8.06 0.31
CA VAL A 55 -13.93 -7.02 0.60
C VAL A 55 -13.32 -7.23 1.99
N ARG A 56 -14.12 -7.55 3.01
CA ARG A 56 -13.63 -7.80 4.38
C ARG A 56 -12.65 -8.98 4.42
N ILE A 57 -12.99 -10.10 3.78
CA ILE A 57 -12.12 -11.27 3.68
C ILE A 57 -10.79 -10.90 3.02
N LEU A 58 -10.83 -10.19 1.87
CA LEU A 58 -9.62 -9.77 1.17
C LEU A 58 -8.75 -8.83 2.01
N ILE A 59 -9.35 -7.89 2.74
CA ILE A 59 -8.60 -6.99 3.64
C ILE A 59 -7.92 -7.80 4.74
N ASN A 60 -8.66 -8.68 5.42
CA ASN A 60 -8.15 -9.46 6.53
C ASN A 60 -6.97 -10.35 6.12
N GLU A 61 -7.07 -11.05 4.97
CA GLU A 61 -6.00 -11.91 4.48
C GLU A 61 -4.74 -11.11 4.09
N LEU A 62 -4.90 -9.95 3.45
CA LEU A 62 -3.78 -9.10 3.08
C LEU A 62 -3.11 -8.49 4.33
N GLU A 63 -3.89 -8.03 5.30
CA GLU A 63 -3.36 -7.46 6.55
C GLU A 63 -2.68 -8.52 7.42
N ALA A 64 -3.24 -9.73 7.52
CA ALA A 64 -2.61 -10.86 8.20
C ALA A 64 -1.27 -11.26 7.56
N ALA A 65 -1.10 -11.00 6.26
CA ALA A 65 0.15 -11.21 5.53
C ALA A 65 1.15 -10.05 5.61
N GLY A 66 0.89 -9.04 6.44
CA GLY A 66 1.74 -7.85 6.59
C GLY A 66 1.59 -6.82 5.47
N ILE A 67 0.45 -6.81 4.75
CA ILE A 67 0.18 -5.86 3.67
C ILE A 67 -0.89 -4.87 4.14
N ARG A 68 -0.47 -3.66 4.52
CA ARG A 68 -1.38 -2.58 4.94
C ARG A 68 -1.94 -1.82 3.74
N LEU A 69 -3.26 -1.74 3.64
CA LEU A 69 -3.95 -1.14 2.49
C LEU A 69 -4.41 0.30 2.78
N ASN A 70 -3.92 1.27 2.00
CA ASN A 70 -4.29 2.70 2.09
C ASN A 70 -4.09 3.33 3.47
N GLN A 71 -3.18 2.81 4.27
CA GLN A 71 -2.83 3.39 5.57
C GLN A 71 -1.60 4.31 5.42
N GLN A 72 -1.50 5.30 6.32
CA GLN A 72 -0.32 6.14 6.42
C GLN A 72 0.70 5.43 7.30
N ILE A 73 1.98 5.59 6.96
CA ILE A 73 3.07 5.16 7.83
C ILE A 73 3.03 6.06 9.07
N PRO A 74 2.93 5.51 10.29
CA PRO A 74 2.92 6.32 11.50
C PRO A 74 4.19 7.18 11.58
N LYS A 75 4.08 8.45 11.98
CA LYS A 75 5.22 9.38 12.09
C LYS A 75 5.96 9.16 13.40
N LEU A 76 6.69 8.06 13.44
CA LEU A 76 7.56 7.69 14.53
C LEU A 76 8.94 7.33 13.96
N SER A 77 9.97 7.84 14.61
CA SER A 77 11.37 7.66 14.17
C SER A 77 12.17 6.95 15.25
N ILE A 78 12.80 5.84 14.86
CA ILE A 78 13.70 5.06 15.72
C ILE A 78 15.13 5.22 15.21
N GLN A 79 15.96 5.94 15.97
CA GLN A 79 17.38 6.08 15.67
C GLN A 79 18.19 5.18 16.59
N ARG A 80 18.68 4.04 16.08
CA ARG A 80 19.50 3.10 16.86
C ARG A 80 20.83 3.75 17.26
N LYS A 81 21.21 3.58 18.53
CA LYS A 81 22.48 4.08 19.12
C LYS A 81 23.41 2.92 19.44
N VAL A 82 24.71 3.20 19.58
CA VAL A 82 25.69 2.20 20.02
C VAL A 82 25.56 1.91 21.52
N THR A 83 25.32 2.94 22.33
CA THR A 83 25.18 2.88 23.79
C THR A 83 24.18 3.95 24.28
N GLY A 84 23.85 3.93 25.57
CA GLY A 84 23.03 4.98 26.22
C GLY A 84 21.58 4.61 26.51
N GLY A 85 21.18 3.36 26.28
CA GLY A 85 19.83 2.88 26.55
C GLY A 85 18.78 3.45 25.60
N ILE A 86 17.51 3.28 25.97
CA ILE A 86 16.36 3.79 25.22
C ILE A 86 15.98 5.18 25.77
N GLU A 87 16.15 6.20 24.94
CA GLU A 87 15.66 7.57 25.19
C GLU A 87 14.37 7.78 24.39
N VAL A 88 13.32 8.27 25.04
CA VAL A 88 12.03 8.54 24.39
C VAL A 88 11.75 10.03 24.43
N ARG A 89 11.53 10.62 23.25
CA ARG A 89 11.03 11.99 23.08
C ARG A 89 9.57 11.94 22.65
N GLY A 90 8.74 12.74 23.31
CA GLY A 90 7.29 12.75 23.04
C GLY A 90 6.52 11.61 23.71
N ALA A 91 7.04 11.02 24.80
CA ALA A 91 6.42 9.88 25.48
C ALA A 91 4.94 10.09 25.86
N GLY A 92 4.51 11.33 26.10
CA GLY A 92 3.12 11.65 26.42
C GLY A 92 2.14 11.50 25.24
N ALA A 93 2.62 11.32 24.01
CA ALA A 93 1.81 11.02 22.84
C ALA A 93 1.63 9.49 22.62
N PHE A 94 2.30 8.65 23.41
CA PHE A 94 2.12 7.21 23.35
C PHE A 94 0.87 6.81 24.15
N ASP A 95 -0.03 6.05 23.53
CA ASP A 95 -1.18 5.45 24.20
C ASP A 95 -0.76 4.18 24.94
N GLY A 96 -0.11 4.39 26.09
CA GLY A 96 0.42 3.32 26.93
C GLY A 96 1.46 3.84 27.91
N SER A 97 2.13 2.91 28.62
CA SER A 97 3.18 3.30 29.57
C SER A 97 4.56 3.36 28.90
N GLU A 98 5.44 4.24 29.39
CA GLU A 98 6.84 4.28 28.93
C GLU A 98 7.56 2.93 29.20
N VAL A 99 7.13 2.19 30.23
CA VAL A 99 7.63 0.85 30.54
C VAL A 99 7.27 -0.15 29.45
N GLU A 100 6.02 -0.13 28.99
CA GLU A 100 5.51 -0.97 27.91
C GLU A 100 6.20 -0.67 26.58
N LEU A 101 6.35 0.61 26.23
CA LEU A 101 7.08 1.05 25.05
C LEU A 101 8.53 0.54 25.06
N LYS A 102 9.23 0.66 26.19
CA LYS A 102 10.60 0.14 26.33
C LYS A 102 10.63 -1.38 26.23
N ARG A 103 9.62 -2.08 26.76
CA ARG A 103 9.49 -3.54 26.65
C ARG A 103 9.37 -3.97 25.19
N ILE A 104 8.48 -3.33 24.42
CA ILE A 104 8.28 -3.61 22.99
C ILE A 104 9.61 -3.46 22.23
N LEU A 105 10.31 -2.33 22.41
CA LEU A 105 11.61 -2.11 21.77
C LEU A 105 12.65 -3.19 22.15
N GLN A 106 12.69 -3.61 23.41
CA GLN A 106 13.61 -4.65 23.87
C GLN A 106 13.27 -6.04 23.34
N GLU A 107 11.99 -6.38 23.21
CA GLU A 107 11.52 -7.62 22.59
C GLU A 107 11.97 -7.72 21.13
N HIS A 108 12.02 -6.58 20.43
CA HIS A 108 12.61 -6.43 19.10
C HIS A 108 14.14 -6.25 19.07
N ARG A 109 14.81 -6.57 20.20
CA ARG A 109 16.29 -6.50 20.37
C ARG A 109 16.88 -5.09 20.22
N ILE A 110 16.08 -4.06 20.41
CA ILE A 110 16.52 -2.65 20.40
C ILE A 110 16.76 -2.20 21.84
N HIS A 111 18.02 -2.30 22.27
CA HIS A 111 18.41 -1.92 23.64
C HIS A 111 18.95 -0.48 23.74
N ASN A 112 19.40 0.10 22.62
CA ASN A 112 19.96 1.44 22.56
C ASN A 112 19.36 2.21 21.38
N ALA A 113 18.50 3.19 21.63
CA ALA A 113 17.86 3.98 20.59
C ALA A 113 17.34 5.33 21.11
N LEU A 114 17.22 6.31 20.21
CA LEU A 114 16.36 7.48 20.39
C LEU A 114 15.05 7.24 19.65
N LEU A 115 13.96 7.14 20.40
CA LEU A 115 12.61 7.13 19.87
C LEU A 115 12.06 8.55 19.87
N THR A 116 11.54 9.01 18.72
CA THR A 116 10.84 10.30 18.61
C THR A 116 9.41 10.05 18.15
N ILE A 117 8.45 10.54 18.93
CA ILE A 117 7.01 10.42 18.69
C ILE A 117 6.46 11.82 18.40
N ASP A 118 6.04 12.06 17.15
CA ASP A 118 5.55 13.38 16.69
C ASP A 118 4.02 13.47 16.64
N GLU A 119 3.31 12.34 16.74
CA GLU A 119 1.84 12.26 16.73
C GLU A 119 1.34 11.17 17.71
N PRO A 120 0.04 11.12 18.07
CA PRO A 120 -0.48 10.05 18.90
C PRO A 120 -0.22 8.67 18.28
N VAL A 121 0.40 7.78 19.05
CA VAL A 121 0.86 6.45 18.59
C VAL A 121 0.43 5.38 19.59
N THR A 122 -0.08 4.27 19.10
CA THR A 122 -0.48 3.10 19.90
C THR A 122 0.65 2.07 20.00
N ALA A 123 0.50 1.08 20.88
CA ALA A 123 1.40 -0.07 20.92
C ALA A 123 1.43 -0.83 19.59
N ASP A 124 0.28 -0.99 18.93
CA ASP A 124 0.16 -1.65 17.63
C ASP A 124 0.93 -0.89 16.54
N ASP A 125 0.86 0.45 16.51
CA ASP A 125 1.62 1.27 15.56
C ASP A 125 3.14 1.11 15.75
N LEU A 126 3.60 0.96 17.00
CA LEU A 126 5.01 0.73 17.32
C LEU A 126 5.45 -0.67 16.86
N GLU A 127 4.65 -1.70 17.12
CA GLU A 127 4.89 -3.07 16.63
C GLU A 127 4.95 -3.10 15.11
N GLU A 128 4.02 -2.43 14.42
CA GLU A 128 4.01 -2.33 12.96
C GLU A 128 5.27 -1.69 12.39
N LEU A 129 5.80 -0.64 13.03
CA LEU A 129 7.03 0.02 12.59
C LEU A 129 8.30 -0.80 12.85
N LEU A 130 8.24 -1.74 13.79
CA LEU A 130 9.33 -2.67 14.08
C LEU A 130 9.30 -3.89 13.16
N ASP A 131 8.15 -4.21 12.57
CA ASP A 131 8.02 -5.26 11.57
C ASP A 131 8.62 -4.84 10.22
N GLU A 132 9.87 -5.21 9.99
CA GLU A 132 10.59 -4.98 8.72
C GLU A 132 9.94 -5.70 7.51
N SER A 133 9.02 -6.65 7.74
CA SER A 133 8.33 -7.39 6.70
C SER A 133 7.04 -6.72 6.21
N LEU A 134 6.56 -5.70 6.94
CA LEU A 134 5.33 -4.99 6.66
C LEU A 134 5.48 -4.05 5.46
N VAL A 135 4.50 -4.07 4.57
CA VAL A 135 4.47 -3.18 3.39
C VAL A 135 3.16 -2.41 3.32
N TYR A 136 3.26 -1.13 2.90
CA TYR A 136 2.11 -0.27 2.69
C TYR A 136 1.78 -0.20 1.20
N ARG A 137 0.59 -0.66 0.83
CA ARG A 137 0.12 -0.72 -0.55
C ARG A 137 -1.13 0.11 -0.77
N ARG A 138 -1.17 0.74 -1.94
CA ARG A 138 -2.32 1.51 -2.40
C ARG A 138 -3.35 0.55 -2.97
N ALA A 139 -4.62 0.73 -2.62
CA ALA A 139 -5.67 -0.15 -3.10
C ALA A 139 -6.99 0.56 -3.42
N PHE A 140 -7.80 -0.03 -4.29
CA PHE A 140 -9.18 0.38 -4.54
C PHE A 140 -10.05 -0.84 -4.84
N ILE A 141 -11.37 -0.68 -4.69
CA ILE A 141 -12.33 -1.77 -4.89
C ILE A 141 -12.90 -1.67 -6.30
N LEU A 142 -12.91 -2.80 -7.00
CA LEU A 142 -13.57 -2.96 -8.29
C LEU A 142 -14.75 -3.91 -8.14
N LEU A 143 -15.96 -3.37 -8.29
CA LEU A 143 -17.19 -4.16 -8.35
C LEU A 143 -17.41 -4.65 -9.78
N THR A 144 -17.52 -5.96 -9.96
CA THR A 144 -17.76 -6.65 -11.23
C THR A 144 -19.19 -7.23 -11.29
N LYS A 145 -19.58 -7.74 -12.45
CA LYS A 145 -20.94 -8.27 -12.73
C LYS A 145 -22.07 -7.28 -12.43
N CYS A 146 -21.87 -6.01 -12.79
CA CYS A 146 -22.80 -4.93 -12.50
C CYS A 146 -24.17 -5.02 -13.22
N GLU A 147 -24.35 -6.01 -14.08
CA GLU A 147 -25.62 -6.41 -14.69
C GLU A 147 -26.56 -7.15 -13.73
N SER A 148 -26.07 -7.64 -12.58
CA SER A 148 -26.90 -8.36 -11.62
C SER A 148 -27.95 -7.45 -10.95
N SER A 149 -29.10 -8.03 -10.61
CA SER A 149 -30.13 -7.32 -9.84
C SER A 149 -29.56 -6.75 -8.54
N GLY A 150 -29.90 -5.50 -8.23
CA GLY A 150 -29.42 -4.81 -7.02
C GLY A 150 -27.95 -4.36 -7.04
N ALA A 151 -27.22 -4.52 -8.16
CA ALA A 151 -25.81 -4.10 -8.25
C ALA A 151 -25.61 -2.61 -7.93
N ALA A 152 -26.53 -1.74 -8.34
CA ALA A 152 -26.47 -0.31 -8.06
C ALA A 152 -26.59 0.00 -6.55
N ASP A 153 -27.43 -0.75 -5.83
CA ASP A 153 -27.60 -0.58 -4.39
C ASP A 153 -26.39 -1.15 -3.63
N LYS A 154 -25.89 -2.32 -4.05
CA LYS A 154 -24.65 -2.90 -3.52
C LYS A 154 -23.44 -1.99 -3.71
N LEU A 155 -23.34 -1.31 -4.86
CA LEU A 155 -22.30 -0.31 -5.11
C LEU A 155 -22.36 0.83 -4.08
N LYS A 156 -23.54 1.41 -3.86
CA LYS A 156 -23.73 2.48 -2.87
C LYS A 156 -23.40 2.01 -1.46
N LEU A 157 -23.77 0.77 -1.12
CA LEU A 157 -23.44 0.19 0.18
C LEU A 157 -21.93 0.04 0.36
N LEU A 158 -21.21 -0.47 -0.64
CA LEU A 158 -19.74 -0.56 -0.62
C LEU A 158 -19.08 0.81 -0.49
N GLU A 159 -19.54 1.79 -1.27
CA GLU A 159 -19.03 3.16 -1.23
C GLU A 159 -19.22 3.79 0.15
N ARG A 160 -20.33 3.48 0.84
CA ARG A 160 -20.61 3.98 2.18
C ARG A 160 -19.78 3.26 3.23
N GLU A 161 -19.73 1.94 3.19
CA GLU A 161 -19.05 1.09 4.18
C GLU A 161 -17.54 1.34 4.19
N PHE A 162 -16.93 1.38 3.01
CA PHE A 162 -15.47 1.53 2.86
C PHE A 162 -15.04 2.97 2.56
N ARG A 163 -15.96 3.93 2.79
CA ARG A 163 -15.70 5.35 2.60
C ARG A 163 -14.49 5.79 3.41
N GLY A 164 -13.64 6.62 2.81
CA GLY A 164 -12.46 7.19 3.48
C GLY A 164 -11.22 6.30 3.37
N ARG A 165 -11.38 4.97 3.30
CA ARG A 165 -10.25 4.05 3.13
C ARG A 165 -10.09 3.57 1.69
N PHE A 166 -11.18 3.26 0.99
CA PHE A 166 -11.13 2.76 -0.38
C PHE A 166 -12.03 3.58 -1.30
N ARG A 167 -11.55 3.81 -2.53
CA ARG A 167 -12.41 4.24 -3.64
C ARG A 167 -13.03 2.99 -4.23
N THR A 168 -14.34 3.03 -4.51
CA THR A 168 -15.05 1.92 -5.16
C THR A 168 -15.39 2.31 -6.60
N ILE A 169 -15.27 1.36 -7.52
CA ILE A 169 -15.51 1.57 -8.94
C ILE A 169 -16.35 0.42 -9.47
N ALA A 170 -17.43 0.73 -10.18
CA ALA A 170 -18.21 -0.27 -10.90
C ALA A 170 -17.62 -0.52 -12.29
N ASN A 171 -17.45 -1.79 -12.66
CA ASN A 171 -17.05 -2.20 -13.99
C ASN A 171 -18.26 -2.22 -14.94
N GLN A 172 -18.65 -1.06 -15.50
CA GLN A 172 -19.79 -0.97 -16.43
C GLN A 172 -19.37 -0.94 -17.92
N GLY A 173 -18.30 -1.65 -18.29
CA GLY A 173 -17.86 -1.78 -19.67
C GLY A 173 -17.02 -0.61 -20.21
N ALA A 174 -16.23 -0.91 -21.24
CA ALA A 174 -15.18 -0.12 -21.90
C ALA A 174 -13.80 -0.06 -21.22
N GLY A 175 -13.65 -0.48 -19.96
CA GLY A 175 -12.34 -0.59 -19.29
C GLY A 175 -11.60 0.74 -19.03
N GLU A 176 -11.89 1.81 -19.76
CA GLU A 176 -11.20 3.11 -19.64
C GLU A 176 -11.31 3.73 -18.25
N ARG A 177 -12.47 3.60 -17.59
CA ARG A 177 -12.63 4.02 -16.19
C ARG A 177 -11.70 3.25 -15.26
N LEU A 178 -11.52 1.95 -15.49
CA LEU A 178 -10.60 1.12 -14.72
C LEU A 178 -9.14 1.52 -15.01
N LYS A 179 -8.76 1.70 -16.28
CA LYS A 179 -7.40 2.13 -16.64
C LYS A 179 -7.04 3.46 -15.98
N ARG A 180 -7.94 4.45 -16.07
CA ARG A 180 -7.79 5.75 -15.42
C ARG A 180 -7.65 5.63 -13.91
N ALA A 181 -8.49 4.81 -13.28
CA ALA A 181 -8.42 4.61 -11.84
C ALA A 181 -7.13 3.93 -11.37
N ILE A 182 -6.64 2.95 -12.12
CA ILE A 182 -5.34 2.32 -11.86
C ILE A 182 -4.24 3.38 -11.97
N PHE A 183 -4.22 4.15 -13.06
CA PHE A 183 -3.24 5.21 -13.29
C PHE A 183 -3.24 6.26 -12.18
N GLU A 184 -4.43 6.76 -11.79
CA GLU A 184 -4.58 7.70 -10.67
C GLU A 184 -4.13 7.10 -9.34
N LYS A 185 -4.41 5.82 -9.09
CA LYS A 185 -4.04 5.16 -7.83
C LYS A 185 -2.53 4.89 -7.71
N LEU A 186 -1.83 4.71 -8.83
CA LEU A 186 -0.38 4.58 -8.84
C LEU A 186 0.34 5.88 -8.45
N ASP A 187 -0.34 7.04 -8.48
CA ASP A 187 0.17 8.39 -8.11
C ASP A 187 1.60 8.59 -8.60
N LEU A 188 1.74 8.52 -9.92
CA LEU A 188 3.03 8.56 -10.63
C LEU A 188 3.34 9.99 -11.06
N ILE A 189 4.63 10.31 -11.12
CA ILE A 189 5.17 11.46 -11.83
C ILE A 189 5.84 10.99 -13.12
N ARG A 190 5.73 11.85 -14.14
CA ARG A 190 6.35 11.64 -15.46
C ARG A 190 7.41 12.71 -15.65
N VAL A 191 8.66 12.29 -15.80
CA VAL A 191 9.81 13.18 -15.98
C VAL A 191 10.33 13.02 -17.41
N TYR A 192 10.26 14.09 -18.19
CA TYR A 192 10.75 14.10 -19.57
C TYR A 192 12.15 14.67 -19.59
N THR A 193 13.13 13.83 -19.89
CA THR A 193 14.53 14.25 -19.99
C THR A 193 14.74 15.04 -21.26
N LYS A 194 15.62 16.05 -21.20
CA LYS A 194 15.97 16.92 -22.31
C LYS A 194 17.47 17.22 -22.26
N ARG A 195 18.14 17.22 -23.42
CA ARG A 195 19.47 17.85 -23.59
C ARG A 195 19.29 19.32 -23.94
N SER A 196 20.24 20.18 -23.59
CA SER A 196 20.11 21.65 -23.72
C SER A 196 19.56 22.12 -25.07
N ASP A 197 20.00 21.50 -26.17
CA ASP A 197 19.67 21.90 -27.54
C ASP A 197 18.62 21.00 -28.24
N GLU A 198 17.99 20.07 -27.51
CA GLU A 198 17.01 19.13 -28.08
C GLU A 198 15.61 19.37 -27.52
N GLU A 199 14.59 18.85 -28.19
CA GLU A 199 13.24 18.77 -27.61
C GLU A 199 13.19 17.72 -26.49
N PRO A 200 12.32 17.86 -25.48
CA PRO A 200 12.14 16.83 -24.47
C PRO A 200 11.81 15.47 -25.08
N ALA A 201 12.34 14.40 -24.46
CA ALA A 201 12.08 13.04 -24.89
C ALA A 201 10.58 12.75 -24.91
N LYS A 202 10.10 12.02 -25.92
CA LYS A 202 8.68 11.65 -26.04
C LYS A 202 8.24 10.60 -25.01
N ARG A 203 9.17 9.80 -24.50
CA ARG A 203 8.90 8.78 -23.48
C ARG A 203 9.37 9.30 -22.12
N PRO A 204 8.49 9.38 -21.11
CA PRO A 204 8.90 9.82 -19.79
C PRO A 204 9.66 8.74 -19.03
N LEU A 205 10.48 9.16 -18.08
CA LEU A 205 10.81 8.36 -16.91
C LEU A 205 9.61 8.41 -15.96
N VAL A 206 9.11 7.24 -15.57
CA VAL A 206 7.93 7.11 -14.72
C VAL A 206 8.37 6.69 -13.34
N LEU A 207 8.02 7.50 -12.34
CA LEU A 207 8.45 7.33 -10.95
C LEU A 207 7.26 7.55 -10.02
N PRO A 208 7.27 6.99 -8.80
CA PRO A 208 6.28 7.34 -7.78
C PRO A 208 6.35 8.84 -7.43
N LYS A 209 5.20 9.44 -7.12
CA LYS A 209 5.17 10.79 -6.56
C LYS A 209 5.90 10.83 -5.23
N GLY A 210 6.73 11.87 -5.05
CA GLY A 210 7.64 12.00 -3.92
C GLY A 210 9.07 11.55 -4.23
N SER A 211 9.32 10.94 -5.40
CA SER A 211 10.69 10.66 -5.86
C SER A 211 11.54 11.92 -5.96
N THR A 212 12.80 11.77 -5.59
CA THR A 212 13.82 12.82 -5.53
C THR A 212 14.64 12.88 -6.82
N ILE A 213 15.50 13.91 -6.95
CA ILE A 213 16.47 14.01 -8.04
C ILE A 213 17.41 12.79 -8.05
N PHE A 214 17.75 12.26 -6.87
CA PHE A 214 18.58 11.07 -6.75
C PHE A 214 17.88 9.83 -7.33
N ASP A 215 16.58 9.68 -7.09
CA ASP A 215 15.79 8.57 -7.66
C ASP A 215 15.70 8.67 -9.19
N ILE A 216 15.59 9.90 -9.73
CA ILE A 216 15.62 10.15 -11.17
C ILE A 216 16.99 9.74 -11.74
N ALA A 217 18.09 10.17 -11.10
CA ALA A 217 19.44 9.83 -11.55
C ALA A 217 19.67 8.32 -11.58
N ARG A 218 19.24 7.61 -10.53
CA ARG A 218 19.30 6.15 -10.42
C ARG A 218 18.45 5.45 -11.48
N ALA A 219 17.29 6.01 -11.85
CA ALA A 219 16.43 5.48 -12.90
C ALA A 219 17.03 5.64 -14.30
N VAL A 220 17.89 6.65 -14.51
CA VAL A 220 18.63 6.83 -15.78
C VAL A 220 19.79 5.86 -15.87
N HIS A 221 20.65 5.80 -14.85
CA HIS A 221 21.77 4.87 -14.81
C HIS A 221 22.22 4.61 -13.36
N LYS A 222 22.60 3.38 -13.05
CA LYS A 222 23.02 2.97 -11.70
C LYS A 222 24.29 3.69 -11.23
N ASP A 223 25.17 4.07 -12.15
CA ASP A 223 26.45 4.74 -11.84
C ASP A 223 26.30 6.20 -11.39
N PHE A 224 25.11 6.79 -11.50
CA PHE A 224 24.86 8.14 -10.98
C PHE A 224 24.50 8.16 -9.49
N ALA A 225 24.43 6.99 -8.83
CA ALA A 225 23.95 6.81 -7.45
C ALA A 225 25.00 6.14 -6.56
#